data_AF-A0A9W9VUU5-F1
#
_entry.id   AF-A0A9W9VUU5-F1
#
_cell.length_a   1.000
_cell.length_b   1.000
_cell.length_c   1.000
_cell.angle_alpha   90.00
_cell.angle_beta   90.00
_cell.angle_gamma   90.00
#
_symmetry.space_group_name_H-M   'P 1'
#
loop_
_entity.id
_entity.type
_entity.pdbx_description
1 polymer ?
#
loop_
_entity_poly.entity_id
_entity_poly.type
_entity_poly.pdbx_seq_one_letter_code
_entity_poly.pdbx_strand_id
1 'polypeptide(L)' 'GGGISFVYEVHPLIVVKVPKSGEFEREQFYKELEIYRIFAQKRPCPSIVQCFLFSDNGIFLEYIRDMSLSSRMQKNHIRD' A
#
# COMPACT_ATOMS: atom_id res chain seq x y z
N GLY A 1 -14.91 1.06 8.58
CA GLY A 1 -13.51 1.49 8.40
C GLY A 1 -12.62 0.56 9.19
N GLY A 2 -11.60 -0.06 8.58
CA GLY A 2 -10.92 -1.22 9.15
C GLY A 2 -9.52 -1.48 8.60
N GLY A 3 -8.78 -0.43 8.23
CA GLY A 3 -7.36 -0.57 7.83
C GLY A 3 -6.43 -0.55 9.05
N ILE A 4 -5.34 -1.31 8.99
CA ILE A 4 -4.25 -1.35 10.00
C ILE A 4 -3.31 -0.13 9.90
N SER A 5 -3.37 0.62 8.81
CA SER A 5 -2.52 1.78 8.54
C SER A 5 -3.36 2.95 8.04
N PHE A 6 -2.84 4.16 8.25
CA PHE A 6 -3.24 5.33 7.49
C PHE A 6 -2.49 5.36 6.17
N VAL A 7 -3.11 5.92 5.13
CA VAL A 7 -2.49 6.16 3.83
C VAL A 7 -2.58 7.64 3.54
N TYR A 8 -1.44 8.27 3.27
CA TYR A 8 -1.38 9.69 2.92
C TYR A 8 -0.77 9.85 1.54
N GLU A 9 -1.40 10.66 0.70
CA GLU A 9 -0.78 11.15 -0.53
C GLU A 9 0.25 12.20 -0.17
N VAL A 10 1.52 11.95 -0.49
CA VAL A 10 2.64 12.87 -0.18
C VAL A 10 3.28 13.45 -1.45
N HIS A 11 2.96 12.86 -2.60
CA HIS A 11 3.37 13.29 -3.93
C HIS A 11 2.34 12.80 -4.96
N PRO A 12 2.17 13.43 -6.14
CA PRO A 12 1.25 12.97 -7.19
C PRO A 12 1.44 11.54 -7.74
N LEU A 13 2.46 10.83 -7.26
CA LEU A 13 2.82 9.46 -7.64
C LEU A 13 3.20 8.60 -6.42
N ILE A 14 3.18 9.14 -5.20
CA ILE A 14 3.67 8.44 -4.01
C ILE A 14 2.69 8.61 -2.87
N VAL A 15 2.31 7.48 -2.30
CA VAL A 15 1.61 7.42 -1.01
C VAL A 15 2.54 6.89 0.06
N VAL A 16 2.34 7.35 1.29
CA VAL A 16 2.97 6.77 2.48
C VAL A 16 1.92 6.05 3.32
N LYS A 17 2.18 4.78 3.60
CA LYS A 17 1.46 3.99 4.60
C LYS A 17 2.13 4.15 5.95
N VAL A 18 1.38 4.52 6.98
CA VAL A 18 1.86 4.72 8.36
C VAL A 18 1.04 3.82 9.30
N PRO A 19 1.66 3.05 10.22
CA PRO A 19 0.92 2.21 11.15
C PRO A 19 0.02 3.04 12.06
N LYS A 20 -1.13 2.50 12.43
CA LYS A 20 -1.91 3.04 13.54
C LYS A 20 -1.20 2.75 14.87
N SER A 21 -1.54 3.49 15.91
CA SER A 21 -0.87 3.41 17.21
C SER A 21 -1.17 2.13 18.02
N GLY A 22 -2.11 1.30 17.59
CA GLY A 22 -2.44 0.04 18.26
C GLY A 22 -1.37 -1.02 18.06
N GLU A 23 -1.16 -1.87 19.07
CA GLU A 23 -0.15 -2.93 19.05
C GLU A 23 -0.41 -3.92 17.91
N PHE A 24 -1.66 -4.39 17.79
CA PHE A 24 -2.07 -5.28 16.71
C PHE A 24 -1.79 -4.67 15.33
N GLU A 25 -2.19 -3.43 15.11
CA GLU A 25 -1.96 -2.73 13.84
C GLU A 25 -0.47 -2.60 13.52
N ARG A 26 0.36 -2.33 14.54
CA ARG A 26 1.80 -2.20 14.38
C ARG A 26 2.47 -3.54 14.07
N GLU A 27 2.04 -4.63 14.70
CA GLU A 27 2.50 -5.98 14.36
C GLU A 27 2.16 -6.37 12.92
N GLN A 28 0.92 -6.09 12.47
CA GLN A 28 0.52 -6.37 11.10
C GLN A 28 1.31 -5.51 10.10
N PHE A 29 1.58 -4.25 10.44
CA PHE A 29 2.43 -3.39 9.63
C PHE A 29 3.87 -3.93 9.50
N TYR A 30 4.47 -4.44 10.58
CA TYR A 30 5.79 -5.06 10.51
C TYR A 30 5.82 -6.31 9.63
N LYS A 31 4.76 -7.13 9.62
CA LYS A 31 4.64 -8.25 8.69
C LYS A 31 4.60 -7.78 7.23
N GLU A 32 3.89 -6.69 6.94
CA GLU A 32 3.89 -6.07 5.61
C GLU A 32 5.30 -5.52 5.26
N LEU A 33 6.00 -4.91 6.21
CA LEU A 33 7.36 -4.41 6.03
C LEU A 33 8.36 -5.52 5.64
N GLU A 34 8.26 -6.71 6.27
CA GLU A 34 9.10 -7.87 5.92
C GLU A 34 8.90 -8.34 4.47
N ILE A 35 7.67 -8.27 3.95
CA ILE A 35 7.40 -8.59 2.55
C ILE A 35 8.20 -7.65 1.62
N TYR A 36 8.16 -6.35 1.88
CA TYR A 36 8.92 -5.38 1.09
C TYR A 36 10.44 -5.51 1.27
N ARG A 37 10.93 -5.90 2.46
CA ARG A 37 12.35 -6.23 2.68
C ARG A 37 12.79 -7.41 1.80
N ILE A 38 11.98 -8.46 1.71
CA ILE A 38 12.25 -9.62 0.84
C ILE A 38 12.24 -9.18 -0.64
N PHE A 39 11.28 -8.36 -1.04
CA PHE A 39 11.15 -7.89 -2.42
C PHE A 39 12.27 -6.94 -2.84
N ALA A 40 12.84 -6.17 -1.92
CA ALA A 40 14.01 -5.36 -2.19
C ALA A 40 15.26 -6.21 -2.48
N GLN A 41 15.39 -7.38 -1.87
CA GLN A 41 16.51 -8.30 -2.10
C GLN A 41 16.37 -9.10 -3.40
N LYS A 42 15.13 -9.41 -3.81
CA LYS A 42 14.83 -10.19 -5.01
C LYS A 42 13.69 -9.50 -5.74
N ARG A 43 13.92 -8.93 -6.93
CA ARG A 43 12.85 -8.30 -7.73
C ARG A 43 11.76 -9.33 -8.06
N PRO A 44 10.60 -9.34 -7.39
CA PRO A 44 9.62 -10.38 -7.58
C PRO A 44 8.49 -9.78 -8.40
N CYS A 45 8.38 -10.18 -9.67
CA CYS A 45 7.29 -9.82 -10.57
C CYS A 45 7.12 -8.30 -10.86
N PRO A 46 7.12 -7.88 -12.13
CA PRO A 46 6.91 -6.47 -12.50
C PRO A 46 5.53 -5.93 -12.14
N SER A 47 4.58 -6.79 -11.72
CA SER A 47 3.19 -6.40 -11.43
C SER A 47 2.93 -6.05 -9.95
N ILE A 48 3.93 -6.17 -9.08
CA ILE A 48 3.79 -5.75 -7.67
C ILE A 48 3.91 -4.22 -7.61
N VAL A 49 3.04 -3.58 -6.82
CA VAL A 49 3.08 -2.12 -6.58
C VAL A 49 4.49 -1.73 -6.16
N GLN A 50 5.06 -0.75 -6.86
CA GLN A 50 6.44 -0.38 -6.61
C GLN A 50 6.61 0.24 -5.22
N CYS A 51 7.53 -0.31 -4.45
CA CYS A 51 7.97 0.28 -3.19
C CYS A 51 9.28 1.05 -3.41
N PHE A 52 9.26 2.35 -3.12
CA PHE A 52 10.43 3.22 -3.33
C PHE A 52 11.33 3.26 -2.10
N LEU A 53 10.73 3.25 -0.91
CA LEU A 53 11.41 3.36 0.37
C LEU A 53 10.53 2.74 1.46
N PHE A 54 11.16 2.15 2.47
CA PHE A 54 10.47 1.73 3.68
C PHE A 54 11.32 1.96 4.93
N SER A 55 10.65 2.11 6.06
CA SER A 55 11.22 2.25 7.40
C SER A 55 10.26 1.64 8.41
N ASP A 56 10.66 1.58 9.68
CA ASP A 56 9.82 1.02 10.75
C ASP A 56 8.52 1.80 11.00
N ASN A 57 8.40 3.03 10.45
CA ASN A 57 7.24 3.90 10.63
C ASN A 57 6.53 4.28 9.33
N GLY A 58 7.00 3.79 8.18
CA GLY A 58 6.45 4.24 6.91
C GLY A 58 6.87 3.39 5.72
N ILE A 59 5.93 3.12 4.82
CA ILE A 59 6.18 2.46 3.53
C ILE A 59 5.74 3.40 2.42
N PHE A 60 6.66 3.76 1.54
CA PHE A 60 6.44 4.64 0.40
C PHE A 60 6.20 3.80 -0.84
N LEU A 61 4.98 3.91 -1.38
CA LEU A 61 4.49 3.08 -2.47
C LEU A 61 4.05 3.95 -3.65
N GLU A 62 4.09 3.37 -4.84
CA GLU A 62 3.46 3.93 -6.02
C GLU A 62 1.99 4.21 -5.77
N TYR A 63 1.59 5.46 -6.04
CA TYR A 63 0.21 5.85 -6.01
C TYR A 63 -0.47 5.37 -7.29
N ILE A 64 -1.21 4.27 -7.19
CA ILE A 64 -2.08 3.79 -8.26
C ILE A 64 -3.23 4.77 -8.39
N ARG A 65 -3.15 5.63 -9.40
CA ARG A 65 -4.17 6.63 -9.72
C ARG A 65 -5.50 5.94 -10.04
N ASP A 66 -6.57 6.70 -9.86
CA ASP A 66 -7.96 6.26 -9.91
C ASP A 66 -8.38 5.41 -8.70
N MET A 67 -9.57 4.82 -8.80
CA MET A 67 -10.08 3.93 -7.76
C MET A 67 -9.52 2.51 -7.90
N SER A 68 -9.67 1.71 -6.85
CA SER A 68 -9.38 0.28 -6.90
C SER A 68 -10.04 -0.39 -8.11
N LEU A 69 -9.44 -1.49 -8.58
CA LEU A 69 -9.98 -2.27 -9.69
C LEU A 69 -11.43 -2.68 -9.43
N SER A 70 -11.77 -3.12 -8.21
CA SER A 70 -13.14 -3.50 -7.84
C SER A 70 -14.13 -2.35 -8.01
N SER A 71 -13.77 -1.14 -7.58
CA SER A 71 -14.62 0.04 -7.75
C SER A 71 -14.78 0.44 -9.22
N ARG A 72 -13.71 0.32 -10.02
CA ARG A 72 -13.81 0.57 -11.48
C ARG A 72 -14.73 -0.46 -12.15
N MET A 73 -14.61 -1.73 -11.80
CA MET A 73 -15.50 -2.79 -12.30
C MET A 73 -16.96 -2.51 -11.92
N GLN A 74 -17.23 -2.19 -10.66
CA GLN A 74 -18.58 -1.85 -10.20
C GLN A 74 -19.18 -0.66 -10.96
N LYS A 75 -18.40 0.41 -11.15
CA LYS A 75 -18.86 1.59 -11.90
C LYS A 75 -19.19 1.29 -13.37
N ASN A 76 -18.42 0.39 -13.99
CA ASN A 76 -18.66 -0.01 -15.37
C ASN A 76 -19.90 -0.91 -15.50
N HIS A 77 -20.17 -1.79 -14.54
CA HIS A 77 -21.38 -2.63 -14.53
C HIS A 77 -22.68 -1.85 -14.27
N ILE A 78 -22.63 -0.70 -13.58
CA ILE A 78 -23.80 0.16 -13.33
C ILE A 78 -24.22 0.94 -14.60
N ARG A 79 -23.41 0.93 -15.65
CA ARG A 79 -23.64 1.67 -16.90
C ARG A 79 -24.28 0.85 -18.02
N ASP A 80 -24.71 -0.39 -17.74
CA ASP A 80 -25.50 -1.21 -18.66
C ASP A 80 -27.01 -1.13 -18.35
#